data_AF-A0A5C3P2W0-F1
#
_entry.id   AF-A0A5C3P2W0-F1
#
_cell.length_a   1.000
_cell.length_b   1.000
_cell.length_c   1.000
_cell.angle_alpha   90.00
_cell.angle_beta   90.00
_cell.angle_gamma   90.00
#
_symmetry.space_group_name_H-M   'P 1'
#
loop_
_entity.id
_entity.type
_entity.pdbx_description
1 polymer ?
#
loop_
_entity_poly.entity_id
_entity_poly.type
_entity_poly.pdbx_seq_one_letter_code
_entity_poly.pdbx_strand_id
1 'polypeptide(L)' 'MSATPKVVLVTGCSDGGIGSALCAEYASRGCKVYATARRMEAMDGLKQSNVEK' A
#
# COMPACT_ATOMS: atom_id res chain seq x y z
N MET A 1 -24.41 -3.42 9.21
CA MET A 1 -23.28 -2.61 9.69
C MET A 1 -22.23 -2.57 8.58
N SER A 2 -22.19 -1.51 7.78
CA SER A 2 -21.10 -1.34 6.81
C SER A 2 -19.86 -0.93 7.61
N ALA A 3 -18.93 -1.86 7.83
CA ALA A 3 -17.69 -1.55 8.54
C ALA A 3 -16.80 -0.72 7.60
N THR A 4 -16.59 0.55 7.93
CA THR A 4 -15.67 1.41 7.16
C THR A 4 -14.28 0.77 7.14
N PRO A 5 -13.66 0.56 5.96
CA PRO A 5 -12.32 0.01 5.86
C PRO A 5 -11.32 0.89 6.62
N LYS A 6 -10.37 0.27 7.33
CA LYS A 6 -9.26 1.00 7.93
C LYS A 6 -8.38 1.59 6.84
N VAL A 7 -7.95 2.84 7.02
CA VAL A 7 -7.02 3.53 6.12
C VAL A 7 -5.61 3.44 6.70
N VAL A 8 -4.64 3.07 5.87
CA VAL A 8 -3.23 2.90 6.25
C VAL A 8 -2.35 3.72 5.32
N LEU A 9 -1.49 4.57 5.88
CA LEU A 9 -0.43 5.27 5.16
C LEU A 9 0.89 4.54 5.40
N VAL A 10 1.58 4.12 4.35
CA VAL A 10 2.87 3.45 4.42
C VAL A 10 3.90 4.29 3.67
N THR A 11 5.03 4.56 4.31
CA THR A 11 6.15 5.29 3.69
C THR A 11 7.30 4.33 3.36
N GLY A 12 8.13 4.68 2.38
CA GLY A 12 9.28 3.85 2.01
C GLY A 12 8.88 2.62 1.20
N CYS A 13 7.90 2.76 0.32
CA CYS A 13 7.27 1.67 -0.42
C CYS A 13 7.95 1.30 -1.74
N SER A 14 9.24 1.63 -1.90
CA SER A 14 9.98 1.21 -3.09
C SER A 14 9.98 -0.31 -3.26
N ASP A 15 9.96 -0.77 -4.51
CA ASP A 15 9.86 -2.17 -4.87
C ASP A 15 10.96 -3.01 -4.20
N GLY A 16 10.57 -4.18 -3.68
CA GLY A 16 11.43 -5.06 -2.90
C GLY A 16 11.71 -4.63 -1.46
N GLY A 17 11.24 -3.44 -1.04
CA GLY A 17 11.38 -2.95 0.33
C GLY A 17 10.30 -3.44 1.29
N ILE A 18 10.54 -3.25 2.60
CA ILE A 18 9.58 -3.60 3.66
C ILE A 18 8.25 -2.84 3.49
N GLY A 19 8.30 -1.57 3.12
CA GLY A 19 7.08 -0.77 2.86
C GLY A 19 6.21 -1.38 1.76
N SER A 20 6.82 -1.89 0.68
CA SER A 20 6.08 -2.56 -0.40
C SER A 20 5.39 -3.84 0.08
N ALA A 21 6.07 -4.65 0.90
CA ALA A 21 5.48 -5.84 1.52
C ALA A 21 4.35 -5.51 2.49
N LEU A 22 4.50 -4.44 3.29
CA LEU A 22 3.44 -3.97 4.20
C LEU A 22 2.20 -3.51 3.44
N CYS A 23 2.36 -2.83 2.30
CA CYS A 23 1.21 -2.46 1.45
C CYS A 23 0.43 -3.70 1.02
N ALA A 24 1.12 -4.76 0.58
CA ALA A 24 0.50 -6.02 0.19
C ALA A 24 -0.27 -6.69 1.35
N GLU A 25 0.32 -6.68 2.54
CA GLU A 25 -0.27 -7.32 3.72
C GLU A 25 -1.48 -6.54 4.27
N TYR A 26 -1.43 -5.21 4.33
CA TYR A 26 -2.59 -4.43 4.73
C TYR A 26 -3.71 -4.48 3.68
N ALA A 27 -3.34 -4.53 2.40
CA ALA A 27 -4.28 -4.74 1.32
C ALA A 27 -5.00 -6.10 1.43
N SER A 28 -4.28 -7.19 1.73
CA SER A 28 -4.88 -8.53 1.89
C SER A 28 -5.86 -8.59 3.07
N ARG A 29 -5.67 -7.74 4.08
CA ARG A 29 -6.55 -7.57 5.25
C ARG A 29 -7.75 -6.66 4.99
N GLY A 30 -7.97 -6.20 3.76
CA GLY A 30 -9.09 -5.35 3.37
C GLY A 30 -8.96 -3.88 3.79
N CYS A 31 -7.73 -3.41 4.10
CA CYS A 31 -7.50 -1.99 4.35
C CYS A 31 -7.46 -1.21 3.02
N LYS A 32 -7.76 0.09 3.09
CA LYS A 32 -7.39 1.05 2.04
C LYS A 32 -5.98 1.54 2.33
N VAL A 33 -5.05 1.34 1.40
CA VAL A 33 -3.63 1.67 1.61
C VAL A 33 -3.22 2.84 0.73
N TYR A 34 -2.51 3.80 1.29
CA TYR A 34 -1.78 4.84 0.59
C TYR A 34 -0.29 4.57 0.78
N ALA A 35 0.40 4.27 -0.31
CA ALA A 35 1.83 4.00 -0.36
C ALA A 35 2.58 5.27 -0.75
N THR A 36 3.72 5.54 -0.14
CA THR A 36 4.58 6.66 -0.54
C THR A 36 6.04 6.24 -0.66
N ALA A 37 6.70 6.78 -1.66
CA ALA A 37 8.13 6.74 -1.82
C ALA A 37 8.61 8.07 -2.40
N ARG A 38 9.93 8.27 -2.47
CA ARG A 38 10.52 9.48 -3.06
C ARG A 38 10.21 9.64 -4.56
N ARG A 39 9.92 8.54 -5.25
CA ARG A 39 9.71 8.46 -6.70
C ARG A 39 8.57 7.48 -6.97
N MET A 40 7.65 7.86 -7.86
CA MET A 40 6.47 7.05 -8.17
C MET A 40 6.83 5.76 -8.90
N GLU A 41 7.79 5.83 -9.82
CA GLU A 41 8.24 4.71 -10.65
C GLU A 41 8.94 3.62 -9.82
N ALA A 42 9.44 4.00 -8.63
CA ALA A 42 10.02 3.04 -7.69
C ALA A 42 8.96 2.14 -7.02
N MET A 43 7.66 2.38 -7.25
CA MET A 43 6.54 1.62 -6.68
C MET A 43 5.71 0.91 -7.76
N ASP A 44 6.24 0.76 -8.99
CA ASP A 44 5.51 0.18 -10.12
C ASP A 44 5.08 -1.27 -9.87
N GLY A 45 5.80 -2.00 -9.01
CA GLY A 45 5.45 -3.34 -8.55
C GLY A 45 4.19 -3.42 -7.68
N LEU A 46 3.73 -2.33 -7.07
CA LEU A 46 2.46 -2.29 -6.33
C LEU A 46 1.27 -2.32 -7.30
N LYS A 47 0.52 -3.43 -7.29
CA LYS A 47 -0.58 -3.70 -8.24
C LYS A 47 -1.91 -4.08 -7.56
N GLN A 48 -1.98 -4.00 -6.24
CA GLN A 48 -3.18 -4.35 -5.49
C GLN A 48 -4.28 -3.30 -5.74
N SER A 49 -5.52 -3.75 -5.94
CA SER A 49 -6.65 -2.89 -6.28
C SER A 49 -7.04 -1.89 -5.17
N ASN A 50 -6.64 -2.16 -3.93
CA ASN A 50 -6.89 -1.32 -2.76
C ASN A 50 -5.65 -0.58 -2.23
N VAL A 51 -4.59 -0.48 -3.04
CA VAL A 51 -3.40 0.34 -2.79
C VAL A 51 -3.37 1.51 -3.78
N GLU A 52 -3.27 2.73 -3.27
CA GLU A 52 -2.97 3.95 -4.04
C GLU A 52 -1.51 4.37 -3.80
N LYS A 53 -0.85 4.89 -4.84
CA LYS A 53 0.56 5.32 -4.82
C LYS A 53 0.64 6.84 -4.84
#